data_AF-A0A4Q4NTX7-F1
#
_entry.id   AF-A0A4Q4NTX7-F1
#
_cell.length_a   1.000
_cell.length_b   1.000
_cell.length_c   1.000
_cell.angle_alpha   90.00
_cell.angle_beta   90.00
_cell.angle_gamma   90.00
#
_symmetry.space_group_name_H-M   'P 1'
#
loop_
_entity.id
_entity.type
_entity.pdbx_description
1 polymer ?
#
loop_
_entity_poly.entity_id
_entity_poly.type
_entity_poly.pdbx_seq_one_letter_code
_entity_poly.pdbx_strand_id
1 'polypeptide(L)'
;MLHSIQGPGMEVVVSHGVHTKNWVIPKALLSHHSGFFRVACDGPFEEGIENKITLHDCRPEVFEAFVHWLYFATLSHLKPEWDYIYGSFRLWILGDRLLVADFKNAAMRDLYDVHVVREQSVEPHEIEFIWKHTARGSALRRLVLDIVSLNWEKHCGMYAQSVWLGLFRQFPDFGDSLLLRLGTKDTELKIEKYLEEAKKVTLDELDTER
;
A
#
# COMPACT_ATOMS: atom_id res chain seq x y z
N MET A 1 -11.98 20.10 3.92
CA MET A 1 -11.26 19.66 5.13
C MET A 1 -12.04 19.98 6.41
N LEU A 2 -12.40 21.23 6.73
CA LEU A 2 -13.12 21.55 7.98
C LEU A 2 -14.52 20.90 8.11
N HIS A 3 -15.25 20.68 7.01
CA HIS A 3 -16.53 19.96 7.04
C HIS A 3 -16.37 18.44 7.23
N SER A 4 -15.22 17.88 6.86
CA SER A 4 -14.96 16.42 6.87
C SER A 4 -14.56 15.91 8.26
N ILE A 5 -14.20 16.81 9.19
CA ILE A 5 -13.80 16.48 10.57
C ILE A 5 -14.93 16.62 11.59
N GLN A 6 -16.12 17.06 11.15
CA GLN A 6 -17.30 17.19 11.99
C GLN A 6 -18.23 15.98 11.81
N GLY A 7 -19.06 15.69 12.81
CA GLY A 7 -20.07 14.62 12.76
C GLY A 7 -19.65 13.33 13.47
N PRO A 8 -20.32 12.20 13.19
CA PRO A 8 -20.09 10.94 13.88
C PRO A 8 -18.71 10.35 13.57
N GLY A 9 -18.09 9.77 14.59
CA GLY A 9 -16.87 8.99 14.46
C GLY A 9 -17.16 7.51 14.20
N MET A 10 -16.22 6.84 13.52
CA MET A 10 -16.12 5.39 13.41
C MET A 10 -14.97 4.94 14.32
N GLU A 11 -15.23 3.99 15.22
CA GLU A 11 -14.16 3.29 15.93
C GLU A 11 -13.49 2.31 14.97
N VAL A 12 -12.19 2.44 14.77
CA VAL A 12 -11.39 1.48 14.02
C VAL A 12 -10.44 0.79 14.98
N VAL A 13 -10.65 -0.50 15.21
CA VAL A 13 -9.80 -1.36 16.02
C VAL A 13 -8.84 -2.09 15.10
N VAL A 14 -7.54 -1.96 15.34
CA VAL A 14 -6.49 -2.60 14.54
C VAL A 14 -5.73 -3.57 15.42
N SER A 15 -5.55 -4.79 14.93
CA SER A 15 -4.89 -5.86 15.68
C SER A 15 -3.88 -6.63 14.84
N HIS A 16 -2.71 -6.91 15.41
CA HIS A 16 -1.70 -7.82 14.87
C HIS A 16 -1.01 -8.58 16.00
N GLY A 17 -1.25 -9.90 16.08
CA GLY A 17 -0.77 -10.71 17.21
C GLY A 17 -1.35 -10.21 18.54
N VAL A 18 -0.47 -9.88 19.49
CA VAL A 18 -0.85 -9.33 20.80
C VAL A 18 -1.03 -7.81 20.82
N HIS A 19 -0.72 -7.13 19.71
CA HIS A 19 -0.77 -5.67 19.63
C HIS A 19 -2.13 -5.23 19.11
N THR A 20 -2.83 -4.42 19.90
CA THR A 20 -4.12 -3.82 19.54
C THR A 20 -4.09 -2.33 19.86
N LYS A 21 -4.57 -1.51 18.92
CA LYS A 21 -4.90 -0.09 19.16
C LYS A 21 -6.23 0.23 18.51
N ASN A 22 -6.90 1.26 18.99
CA ASN A 22 -8.13 1.79 18.41
C ASN A 22 -8.03 3.30 18.18
N TRP A 23 -8.76 3.76 17.18
CA TRP A 23 -8.92 5.17 16.84
C TRP A 23 -10.40 5.46 16.66
N VAL A 24 -10.82 6.69 16.96
CA VAL A 24 -12.14 7.19 16.57
C VAL A 24 -11.91 8.27 15.52
N ILE A 25 -12.32 8.01 14.29
CA ILE A 25 -12.04 8.87 13.12
C ILE A 25 -13.38 9.32 12.52
N PRO A 26 -13.54 10.60 12.14
CA PRO A 26 -14.76 11.07 11.49
C PRO A 26 -15.15 10.24 10.27
N LYS A 27 -16.41 9.75 10.23
CA LYS A 27 -16.92 8.93 9.12
C LYS A 27 -16.76 9.64 7.77
N ALA A 28 -17.11 10.93 7.72
CA ALA A 28 -17.01 11.74 6.51
C ALA A 28 -15.57 11.77 5.95
N LEU A 29 -14.56 11.84 6.82
CA LEU A 29 -13.16 11.80 6.43
C LEU A 29 -12.78 10.42 5.86
N LEU A 30 -13.18 9.34 6.53
CA LEU A 30 -12.91 7.98 6.07
C LEU A 30 -13.60 7.68 4.74
N SER A 31 -14.90 7.94 4.62
CA SER A 31 -15.70 7.69 3.41
C SER A 31 -15.26 8.53 2.21
N HIS A 32 -14.75 9.75 2.45
CA HIS A 32 -14.22 10.60 1.39
C HIS A 32 -12.99 9.97 0.72
N HIS A 33 -12.04 9.47 1.52
CA HIS A 33 -10.76 8.97 1.02
C HIS A 33 -10.76 7.47 0.68
N SER A 34 -11.61 6.66 1.33
CA SER A 34 -11.56 5.21 1.22
C SER A 34 -12.86 4.63 0.69
N GLY A 35 -12.76 3.91 -0.43
CA GLY A 35 -13.89 3.14 -0.95
C GLY A 35 -14.36 2.06 0.02
N PHE A 36 -13.42 1.44 0.76
CA PHE A 36 -13.74 0.46 1.80
C PHE A 36 -14.57 1.09 2.92
N PHE A 37 -14.09 2.19 3.50
CA PHE A 37 -14.80 2.83 4.60
C PHE A 37 -16.10 3.51 4.18
N ARG A 38 -16.22 3.98 2.93
CA ARG A 38 -17.49 4.48 2.40
C ARG A 38 -18.57 3.40 2.45
N VAL A 39 -18.26 2.20 1.97
CA VAL A 39 -19.19 1.06 2.05
C VAL A 39 -19.45 0.65 3.49
N ALA A 40 -18.42 0.65 4.36
CA ALA A 40 -18.57 0.23 5.75
C ALA A 40 -19.30 1.24 6.65
N CYS A 41 -19.18 2.55 6.39
CA CYS A 41 -19.83 3.59 7.18
C CYS A 41 -21.32 3.75 6.85
N ASP A 42 -21.68 3.58 5.58
CA ASP A 42 -23.00 3.88 5.01
C ASP A 42 -23.78 2.61 4.64
N GLY A 43 -23.16 1.43 4.80
CA GLY A 43 -23.77 0.14 4.49
C GLY A 43 -24.71 -0.38 5.60
N PRO A 44 -25.59 -1.35 5.28
CA PRO A 44 -26.52 -1.95 6.24
C PRO A 44 -25.86 -2.99 7.17
N PHE A 45 -24.54 -3.13 7.11
CA PHE A 45 -23.79 -4.16 7.83
C PHE A 45 -23.55 -3.76 9.30
N GLU A 46 -23.21 -4.76 10.14
CA GLU A 46 -23.00 -4.56 11.58
C GLU A 46 -22.02 -3.42 11.87
N GLU A 47 -20.98 -3.25 11.05
CA GLU A 47 -19.98 -2.21 11.21
C GLU A 47 -20.57 -0.78 11.11
N GLY A 48 -21.50 -0.58 10.19
CA GLY A 48 -22.20 0.69 9.99
C GLY A 48 -23.16 1.01 11.14
N ILE A 49 -23.79 -0.03 11.71
CA ILE A 49 -24.73 0.04 12.83
C ILE A 49 -24.00 0.30 14.14
N GLU A 50 -22.93 -0.47 14.41
CA GLU A 50 -22.13 -0.37 15.64
C GLU A 50 -21.16 0.81 15.62
N ASN A 51 -20.95 1.44 14.45
CA ASN A 51 -19.91 2.44 14.22
C ASN A 51 -18.52 1.92 14.64
N LYS A 52 -18.27 0.65 14.32
CA LYS A 52 -17.04 -0.04 14.69
C LYS A 52 -16.56 -0.95 13.57
N ILE A 53 -15.28 -0.86 13.23
CA ILE A 53 -14.62 -1.74 12.27
C ILE A 53 -13.39 -2.37 12.92
N THR A 54 -13.21 -3.66 12.72
CA THR A 54 -11.99 -4.36 13.16
C THR A 54 -11.12 -4.76 11.97
N LEU A 55 -9.90 -4.26 11.93
CA LEU A 55 -8.87 -4.61 10.94
C LEU A 55 -7.90 -5.63 11.53
N HIS A 56 -8.19 -6.90 11.29
CA HIS A 56 -7.28 -8.00 11.61
C HIS A 56 -6.05 -8.00 10.69
N ASP A 57 -4.95 -8.55 11.20
CA ASP A 57 -3.65 -8.68 10.53
C ASP A 57 -3.08 -7.37 9.99
N CYS A 58 -3.49 -6.24 10.58
CA CYS A 58 -2.95 -4.93 10.28
C CYS A 58 -2.16 -4.45 11.50
N ARG A 59 -0.93 -4.00 11.28
CA ARG A 59 -0.11 -3.47 12.38
C ARG A 59 -0.64 -2.10 12.78
N PRO A 60 -0.83 -1.85 14.09
CA PRO A 60 -1.31 -0.56 14.59
C PRO A 60 -0.56 0.63 14.01
N GLU A 61 0.74 0.53 13.83
CA GLU A 61 1.60 1.61 13.37
C GLU A 61 1.50 1.84 11.84
N VAL A 62 1.20 0.79 11.06
CA VAL A 62 0.91 0.95 9.62
C VAL A 62 -0.40 1.71 9.45
N PHE A 63 -1.40 1.39 10.29
CA PHE A 63 -2.65 2.15 10.31
C PHE A 63 -2.45 3.56 10.87
N GLU A 64 -1.60 3.76 11.87
CA GLU A 64 -1.25 5.08 12.40
C GLU A 64 -0.64 5.98 11.32
N ALA A 65 0.22 5.45 10.46
CA ALA A 65 0.74 6.16 9.29
C ALA A 65 -0.34 6.50 8.26
N PHE A 66 -1.35 5.63 8.09
CA PHE A 66 -2.53 5.93 7.27
C PHE A 66 -3.39 7.04 7.90
N VAL A 67 -3.60 7.03 9.22
CA VAL A 67 -4.29 8.10 9.95
C VAL A 67 -3.54 9.43 9.79
N HIS A 68 -2.22 9.44 9.96
CA HIS A 68 -1.41 10.64 9.68
C HIS A 68 -1.65 11.16 8.27
N TRP A 69 -1.62 10.27 7.27
CA TRP A 69 -1.88 10.66 5.89
C TRP A 69 -3.30 11.19 5.67
N LEU A 70 -4.32 10.62 6.32
CA LEU A 70 -5.70 11.13 6.23
C LEU A 70 -5.81 12.59 6.69
N TYR A 71 -5.07 12.97 7.73
CA TYR A 71 -5.14 14.33 8.28
C TYR A 71 -4.21 15.32 7.55
N PHE A 72 -3.05 14.88 7.06
CA PHE A 72 -2.01 15.77 6.54
C PHE A 72 -1.73 15.61 5.05
N ALA A 73 -2.40 14.68 4.37
CA ALA A 73 -2.18 14.32 2.96
C ALA A 73 -0.72 13.98 2.60
N THR A 74 0.10 13.66 3.62
CA THR A 74 1.53 13.37 3.51
C THR A 74 1.87 12.14 4.32
N LEU A 75 2.82 11.34 3.83
CA LEU A 75 3.35 10.22 4.59
C LEU A 75 4.25 10.75 5.70
N SER A 76 4.15 10.16 6.89
CA SER A 76 5.09 10.43 7.96
C SER A 76 6.53 10.15 7.50
N HIS A 77 7.48 11.01 7.86
CA HIS A 77 8.91 10.76 7.67
C HIS A 77 9.40 9.58 8.52
N LEU A 78 8.72 9.35 9.64
CA LEU A 78 8.94 8.17 10.47
C LEU A 78 8.13 7.03 9.86
N LYS A 79 8.76 6.31 8.93
CA LYS A 79 8.28 5.02 8.42
C LYS A 79 9.03 3.96 9.20
N PRO A 80 8.41 3.36 10.23
CA PRO A 80 9.13 2.35 10.98
C PRO A 80 9.27 1.12 10.07
N GLU A 81 10.48 0.62 9.96
CA GLU A 81 10.75 -0.65 9.30
C GLU A 81 10.38 -1.77 10.27
N TRP A 82 9.68 -2.78 9.77
CA TRP A 82 9.32 -3.93 10.60
C TRP A 82 9.48 -5.24 9.86
N ASP A 83 10.05 -6.21 10.57
CA ASP A 83 10.55 -7.46 9.99
C ASP A 83 11.47 -7.19 8.80
N TYR A 84 12.25 -6.11 8.85
CA TYR A 84 13.14 -5.68 7.77
C TYR A 84 12.41 -5.40 6.44
N ILE A 85 11.09 -5.15 6.49
CA ILE A 85 10.32 -4.73 5.33
C ILE A 85 10.26 -3.21 5.30
N TYR A 86 10.64 -2.62 4.16
CA TYR A 86 10.52 -1.18 3.97
C TYR A 86 9.07 -0.72 4.16
N GLY A 87 8.88 0.29 5.02
CA GLY A 87 7.56 0.68 5.50
C GLY A 87 6.57 1.00 4.37
N SER A 88 7.04 1.60 3.28
CA SER A 88 6.20 1.99 2.14
C SER A 88 5.60 0.82 1.37
N PHE A 89 6.19 -0.38 1.40
CA PHE A 89 5.53 -1.57 0.87
C PHE A 89 4.26 -1.89 1.65
N ARG A 90 4.32 -1.81 2.99
CA ARG A 90 3.16 -2.06 3.86
C ARG A 90 2.10 -0.97 3.70
N LEU A 91 2.51 0.29 3.55
CA LEU A 91 1.58 1.40 3.30
C LEU A 91 0.84 1.22 1.97
N TRP A 92 1.55 0.83 0.90
CA TRP A 92 0.91 0.55 -0.38
C TRP A 92 -0.11 -0.59 -0.28
N ILE A 93 0.24 -1.70 0.38
CA ILE A 93 -0.66 -2.85 0.60
C ILE A 93 -1.88 -2.45 1.44
N LEU A 94 -1.71 -1.64 2.48
CA LEU A 94 -2.84 -1.14 3.27
C LEU A 94 -3.74 -0.24 2.41
N GLY A 95 -3.16 0.64 1.60
CA GLY A 95 -3.92 1.47 0.66
C GLY A 95 -4.72 0.66 -0.36
N ASP A 96 -4.17 -0.47 -0.83
CA ASP A 96 -4.87 -1.40 -1.71
C ASP A 96 -6.06 -2.06 -1.00
N ARG A 97 -5.83 -2.58 0.22
CA ARG A 97 -6.89 -3.16 1.05
C ARG A 97 -8.02 -2.17 1.36
N LEU A 98 -7.68 -0.91 1.61
CA LEU A 98 -8.63 0.14 1.97
C LEU A 98 -9.20 0.89 0.74
N LEU A 99 -8.80 0.53 -0.48
CA LEU A 99 -9.23 1.18 -1.71
C LEU A 99 -8.94 2.70 -1.73
N VAL A 100 -7.71 3.09 -1.41
CA VAL A 100 -7.24 4.48 -1.29
C VAL A 100 -6.12 4.76 -2.30
N ALA A 101 -6.50 5.14 -3.53
CA ALA A 101 -5.56 5.36 -4.63
C ALA A 101 -4.48 6.44 -4.31
N ASP A 102 -4.87 7.56 -3.71
CA ASP A 102 -3.91 8.63 -3.40
C ASP A 102 -2.86 8.23 -2.36
N PHE A 103 -3.25 7.40 -1.39
CA PHE A 103 -2.33 6.86 -0.40
C PHE A 103 -1.37 5.85 -1.03
N LYS A 104 -1.87 4.98 -1.92
CA LYS A 104 -1.03 4.09 -2.74
C LYS A 104 -0.05 4.89 -3.59
N ASN A 105 -0.49 5.96 -4.22
CA ASN A 105 0.36 6.84 -5.04
C ASN A 105 1.44 7.53 -4.20
N ALA A 106 1.11 7.95 -2.97
CA ALA A 106 2.10 8.51 -2.05
C ALA A 106 3.17 7.47 -1.67
N ALA A 107 2.75 6.23 -1.37
CA ALA A 107 3.68 5.14 -1.07
C ALA A 107 4.52 4.75 -2.29
N MET A 108 3.92 4.75 -3.49
CA MET A 108 4.60 4.45 -4.75
C MET A 108 5.71 5.47 -5.06
N ARG A 109 5.46 6.76 -4.81
CA ARG A 109 6.45 7.83 -4.95
C ARG A 109 7.64 7.64 -4.03
N ASP A 110 7.37 7.28 -2.79
CA ASP A 110 8.42 7.03 -1.81
C ASP A 110 9.27 5.81 -2.18
N LEU A 111 8.64 4.70 -2.60
CA LEU A 111 9.34 3.52 -3.11
C LEU A 111 10.19 3.84 -4.35
N TYR A 112 9.68 4.68 -5.24
CA TYR A 112 10.41 5.12 -6.42
C TYR A 112 11.65 5.95 -6.04
N ASP A 113 11.53 6.90 -5.12
CA ASP A 113 12.67 7.67 -4.62
C ASP A 113 13.76 6.76 -4.03
N VAL A 114 13.36 5.79 -3.22
CA VAL A 114 14.28 4.90 -2.50
C VAL A 114 14.98 3.93 -3.46
N HIS A 115 14.23 3.24 -4.31
CA HIS A 115 14.78 2.13 -5.09
C HIS A 115 15.24 2.53 -6.49
N VAL A 116 14.73 3.62 -7.04
CA VAL A 116 15.10 4.10 -8.39
C VAL A 116 16.05 5.27 -8.30
N VAL A 117 15.70 6.32 -7.55
CA VAL A 117 16.54 7.53 -7.48
C VAL A 117 17.78 7.31 -6.62
N ARG A 118 17.63 6.63 -5.47
CA ARG A 118 18.75 6.30 -4.57
C ARG A 118 19.34 4.91 -4.82
N GLU A 119 18.84 4.20 -5.84
CA GLU A 119 19.31 2.88 -6.27
C GLU A 119 19.41 1.81 -5.17
N GLN A 120 18.56 1.87 -4.14
CA GLN A 120 18.54 0.82 -3.11
C GLN A 120 17.90 -0.45 -3.68
N SER A 121 18.52 -1.61 -3.43
CA SER A 121 17.95 -2.89 -3.85
C SER A 121 16.63 -3.17 -3.16
N VAL A 122 15.70 -3.85 -3.86
CA VAL A 122 14.61 -4.57 -3.19
C VAL A 122 15.16 -5.91 -2.75
N GLU A 123 14.95 -6.27 -1.49
CA GLU A 123 15.52 -7.48 -0.92
C GLU A 123 14.65 -8.72 -1.17
N PRO A 124 15.22 -9.94 -1.26
CA PRO A 124 14.45 -11.16 -1.52
C PRO A 124 13.27 -11.40 -0.56
N HIS A 125 13.42 -11.08 0.73
CA HIS A 125 12.33 -11.22 1.71
C HIS A 125 11.23 -10.16 1.53
N GLU A 126 11.57 -8.99 0.99
CA GLU A 126 10.58 -7.98 0.59
C GLU A 126 9.80 -8.45 -0.63
N ILE A 127 10.47 -9.07 -1.62
CA ILE A 127 9.80 -9.66 -2.78
C ILE A 127 8.84 -10.78 -2.33
N GLU A 128 9.28 -11.68 -1.44
CA GLU A 128 8.42 -12.70 -0.85
C GLU A 128 7.20 -12.08 -0.14
N PHE A 129 7.42 -11.05 0.67
CA PHE A 129 6.36 -10.34 1.36
C PHE A 129 5.35 -9.73 0.37
N ILE A 130 5.82 -9.04 -0.66
CA ILE A 130 4.98 -8.41 -1.68
C ILE A 130 4.17 -9.45 -2.46
N TRP A 131 4.77 -10.60 -2.81
CA TRP A 131 4.08 -11.67 -3.51
C TRP A 131 3.03 -12.39 -2.67
N LYS A 132 3.19 -12.44 -1.35
CA LYS A 132 2.16 -13.00 -0.44
C LYS A 132 0.96 -12.07 -0.24
N HIS A 133 1.13 -10.76 -0.39
CA HIS A 133 0.15 -9.77 0.06
C HIS A 133 -0.44 -8.89 -1.04
N THR A 134 -0.16 -9.17 -2.31
CA THR A 134 -0.70 -8.42 -3.45
C THR A 134 -1.26 -9.33 -4.53
N ALA A 135 -2.22 -8.83 -5.31
CA ALA A 135 -2.73 -9.54 -6.47
C ALA A 135 -1.70 -9.57 -7.62
N ARG A 136 -1.82 -10.59 -8.49
CA ARG A 136 -1.07 -10.68 -9.75
C ARG A 136 -1.36 -9.45 -10.61
N GLY A 137 -0.30 -8.85 -11.18
CA GLY A 137 -0.43 -7.67 -12.05
C GLY A 137 -0.62 -6.34 -11.31
N SER A 138 -0.65 -6.34 -9.98
CA SER A 138 -0.70 -5.10 -9.18
C SER A 138 0.42 -4.13 -9.57
N ALA A 139 0.15 -2.83 -9.45
CA ALA A 139 1.14 -1.81 -9.80
C ALA A 139 2.43 -1.97 -8.98
N LEU A 140 2.32 -2.41 -7.72
CA LEU A 140 3.48 -2.68 -6.88
C LEU A 140 4.35 -3.82 -7.42
N ARG A 141 3.77 -4.96 -7.79
CA ARG A 141 4.53 -6.06 -8.42
C ARG A 141 5.19 -5.64 -9.72
N ARG A 142 4.52 -4.81 -10.53
CA ARG A 142 5.09 -4.28 -11.77
C ARG A 142 6.32 -3.40 -11.50
N LEU A 143 6.25 -2.49 -10.53
CA LEU A 143 7.38 -1.65 -10.13
C LEU A 143 8.55 -2.49 -9.63
N VAL A 144 8.30 -3.43 -8.71
CA VAL A 144 9.33 -4.30 -8.14
C VAL A 144 10.03 -5.12 -9.22
N LEU A 145 9.28 -5.70 -10.16
CA LEU A 145 9.87 -6.45 -11.27
C LEU A 145 10.81 -5.57 -12.10
N ASP A 146 10.40 -4.34 -12.41
CA ASP A 146 11.22 -3.42 -13.19
C ASP A 146 12.50 -3.01 -12.45
N ILE A 147 12.39 -2.69 -11.15
CA ILE A 147 13.55 -2.37 -10.30
C ILE A 147 14.53 -3.54 -10.25
N VAL A 148 14.03 -4.75 -9.96
CA VAL A 148 14.86 -5.95 -9.83
C VAL A 148 15.49 -6.32 -11.16
N SER A 149 14.77 -6.21 -12.28
CA SER A 149 15.34 -6.50 -13.60
C SER A 149 16.43 -5.51 -14.00
N LEU A 150 16.22 -4.21 -13.75
CA LEU A 150 17.18 -3.18 -14.12
C LEU A 150 18.48 -3.28 -13.34
N ASN A 151 18.40 -3.74 -12.08
CA ASN A 151 19.56 -3.86 -11.20
C ASN A 151 20.03 -5.30 -11.02
N TRP A 152 19.55 -6.24 -11.85
CA TRP A 152 19.78 -7.67 -11.65
C TRP A 152 21.27 -8.02 -11.60
N GLU A 153 22.04 -7.59 -12.59
CA GLU A 153 23.48 -7.87 -12.64
C GLU A 153 24.24 -7.29 -11.44
N LYS A 154 23.78 -6.15 -10.92
CA LYS A 154 24.40 -5.47 -9.76
C LYS A 154 24.04 -6.16 -8.44
N HIS A 155 22.81 -6.62 -8.28
CA HIS A 155 22.27 -7.03 -6.98
C HIS A 155 22.06 -8.55 -6.83
N CYS A 156 21.95 -9.32 -7.92
CA CYS A 156 21.65 -10.76 -7.82
C CYS A 156 22.74 -11.52 -7.04
N GLY A 157 24.00 -11.11 -7.18
CA GLY A 157 25.15 -11.69 -6.51
C GLY A 157 25.29 -11.30 -5.03
N MET A 158 24.49 -10.36 -4.51
CA MET A 158 24.50 -9.98 -3.10
C MET A 158 23.90 -11.06 -2.19
N TYR A 159 23.16 -12.02 -2.77
CA TYR A 159 22.49 -13.09 -2.06
C TYR A 159 22.89 -14.46 -2.61
N ALA A 160 22.87 -15.49 -1.75
CA ALA A 160 23.20 -16.85 -2.16
C ALA A 160 22.20 -17.37 -3.23
N GLN A 161 22.69 -18.17 -4.17
CA GLN A 161 21.85 -18.77 -5.22
C GLN A 161 20.66 -19.56 -4.64
N SER A 162 20.83 -20.20 -3.47
CA SER A 162 19.75 -20.91 -2.77
C SER A 162 18.58 -20.03 -2.38
N VAL A 163 18.81 -18.74 -2.07
CA VAL A 163 17.76 -17.75 -1.75
C VAL A 163 16.88 -17.52 -2.97
N TRP A 164 17.50 -17.21 -4.11
CA TRP A 164 16.78 -17.01 -5.38
C TRP A 164 16.04 -18.27 -5.84
N LEU A 165 16.70 -19.44 -5.75
CA LEU A 165 16.06 -20.72 -6.09
C LEU A 165 14.86 -21.02 -5.18
N GLY A 166 14.93 -20.67 -3.89
CA GLY A 166 13.81 -20.76 -2.96
C GLY A 166 12.65 -19.89 -3.39
N LEU A 167 12.93 -18.61 -3.68
CA LEU A 167 11.94 -17.63 -4.11
C LEU A 167 11.26 -18.04 -5.43
N PHE A 168 12.03 -18.51 -6.43
CA PHE A 168 11.48 -18.98 -7.70
C PHE A 168 10.62 -20.24 -7.56
N ARG A 169 10.96 -21.15 -6.64
CA ARG A 169 10.15 -22.34 -6.36
C ARG A 169 8.84 -21.98 -5.66
N GLN A 170 8.88 -21.02 -4.73
CA GLN A 170 7.71 -20.59 -3.98
C GLN A 170 6.76 -19.73 -4.83
N PHE A 171 7.33 -18.87 -5.70
CA PHE A 171 6.60 -17.98 -6.58
C PHE A 171 7.08 -18.13 -8.04
N PRO A 172 6.64 -19.17 -8.76
CA PRO A 172 7.02 -19.37 -10.16
C PRO A 172 6.64 -18.17 -11.05
N ASP A 173 5.51 -17.52 -10.77
CA ASP A 173 5.06 -16.35 -11.54
C ASP A 173 6.01 -15.15 -11.40
N PHE A 174 6.69 -15.00 -10.26
CA PHE A 174 7.77 -14.02 -10.10
C PHE A 174 8.95 -14.35 -11.02
N GLY A 175 9.44 -15.60 -10.98
CA GLY A 175 10.57 -16.05 -11.78
C GLY A 175 10.34 -15.88 -13.29
N ASP A 176 9.18 -16.33 -13.78
CA ASP A 176 8.79 -16.21 -15.19
C ASP A 176 8.71 -14.74 -15.62
N SER A 177 8.10 -13.89 -14.79
CA SER A 177 7.96 -12.46 -15.08
C SER A 177 9.31 -11.74 -15.06
N LEU A 178 10.20 -12.10 -14.14
CA LEU A 178 11.54 -11.55 -14.07
C LEU A 178 12.36 -11.94 -15.30
N LEU A 179 12.34 -13.22 -15.69
CA LEU A 179 13.04 -13.70 -16.89
C LEU A 179 12.58 -12.95 -18.14
N LEU A 180 11.27 -12.74 -18.27
CA LEU A 180 10.71 -11.96 -19.38
C LEU A 180 11.24 -10.52 -19.36
N ARG A 181 11.26 -9.85 -18.20
CA ARG A 181 11.74 -8.47 -18.04
C ARG A 181 13.24 -8.35 -18.37
N LEU A 182 14.07 -9.30 -17.93
CA LEU A 182 15.50 -9.34 -18.23
C LEU A 182 15.80 -9.44 -19.74
N GLY A 183 14.88 -10.02 -20.52
CA GLY A 183 14.97 -10.05 -21.98
C GLY A 183 14.58 -8.75 -22.67
N THR A 184 14.00 -7.78 -21.96
CA THR A 184 13.57 -6.49 -22.51
C THR A 184 14.66 -5.43 -22.37
N LYS A 185 14.76 -4.51 -23.33
CA LYS A 185 15.74 -3.42 -23.35
C LYS A 185 15.21 -2.11 -22.76
N ASP A 186 14.16 -2.14 -21.93
CA ASP A 186 13.64 -0.89 -21.36
C ASP A 186 14.64 -0.36 -20.33
N THR A 187 15.24 0.80 -20.61
CA THR A 187 16.33 1.37 -19.80
C THR A 187 15.85 2.48 -18.86
N GLU A 188 14.59 2.89 -18.94
CA GLU A 188 14.08 4.03 -18.16
C GLU A 188 12.77 3.70 -17.44
N LEU A 189 12.86 3.69 -16.11
CA LEU A 189 11.72 3.65 -15.20
C LEU A 189 11.03 5.02 -15.18
N LYS A 190 9.71 5.03 -15.40
CA LYS A 190 8.86 6.24 -15.31
C LYS A 190 7.76 5.99 -14.31
N ILE A 191 7.71 6.80 -13.25
CA ILE A 191 6.82 6.59 -12.12
C ILE A 191 5.34 6.59 -12.54
N GLU A 192 4.98 7.36 -13.56
CA GLU A 192 3.62 7.52 -14.07
C GLU A 192 3.00 6.19 -14.51
N LYS A 193 3.83 5.20 -14.90
CA LYS A 193 3.39 3.84 -15.27
C LYS A 193 2.75 3.07 -14.09
N TYR A 194 2.99 3.51 -12.85
CA TYR A 194 2.63 2.79 -11.62
C TYR A 194 1.64 3.56 -10.73
N LEU A 195 1.29 4.80 -11.09
CA LEU A 195 0.31 5.58 -10.35
C LEU A 195 -1.11 5.22 -10.80
N GLU A 196 -2.04 5.21 -9.85
CA GLU A 196 -3.46 4.99 -10.09
C GLU A 196 -4.18 6.33 -10.28
N GLU A 197 -5.17 6.37 -11.16
CA GLU A 197 -6.03 7.55 -11.30
C GLU A 197 -6.80 7.78 -10.00
N ALA A 198 -6.52 8.92 -9.36
CA ALA A 198 -7.29 9.37 -8.22
C ALA A 198 -8.72 9.69 -8.68
N LYS A 199 -9.73 9.07 -8.06
CA LYS A 199 -11.11 9.50 -8.28
C LYS A 199 -11.25 10.93 -7.77
N LYS A 200 -11.32 11.91 -8.67
CA LYS A 200 -11.80 13.25 -8.34
C LYS A 200 -13.28 13.13 -8.00
N VAL A 201 -13.61 12.92 -6.73
CA VAL A 201 -14.98 13.14 -6.27
C VAL A 201 -15.15 14.66 -6.20
N THR A 202 -15.77 15.22 -7.23
CA THR A 202 -16.21 16.61 -7.22
C THR A 202 -17.25 16.77 -6.12
N LEU A 203 -17.04 17.76 -5.25
CA LEU A 203 -17.94 18.09 -4.13
C LEU A 203 -19.40 18.38 -4.59
N ASP A 204 -19.62 18.59 -5.88
CA ASP A 204 -20.94 18.85 -6.48
C ASP A 204 -21.88 17.62 -6.49
N GLU A 205 -21.35 16.39 -6.34
CA GLU A 205 -22.20 15.18 -6.33
C GLU A 205 -22.89 14.93 -4.97
N LEU A 206 -22.48 15.63 -3.90
CA LEU A 206 -23.07 15.46 -2.56
C LEU A 206 -24.31 16.33 -2.31
N ASP A 207 -24.60 17.30 -3.18
CA ASP A 207 -25.76 18.19 -3.05
C ASP A 207 -26.97 17.76 -3.89
N THR A 208 -26.86 16.68 -4.68
CA THR A 208 -27.95 16.27 -5.60
C THR A 208 -28.82 15.11 -5.08
N GLU A 209 -28.48 14.50 -3.94
CA GLU A 209 -29.28 13.43 -3.32
C GLU A 209 -29.81 13.80 -1.91
N ARG A 210 -30.30 15.04 -1.76
CA ARG A 210 -31.02 15.48 -0.56
C ARG A 210 -32.51 15.64 -0.80
#